data_AF-A0A0B8WXH6-F1
#
_entry.id   AF-A0A0B8WXH6-F1
#
_cell.length_a   1.000
_cell.length_b   1.000
_cell.length_c   1.000
_cell.angle_alpha   90.00
_cell.angle_beta   90.00
_cell.angle_gamma   90.00
#
_symmetry.space_group_name_H-M   'P 1'
#
loop_
_entity.id
_entity.type
_entity.pdbx_description
1 polymer ?
#
loop_
_entity_poly.entity_id
_entity_poly.type
_entity_poly.pdbx_seq_one_letter_code
_entity_poly.pdbx_strand_id
1 'polypeptide(L)'
;MNRRLLVKMMAALSLIQNTAFAQTIDDLPSFDDVDLAPPTTSVEQPVEQQPVTPKPAENTSAPVTQFAGSASLNSISRKSGGTLHTLKLSEALTLLRLDLRVTQSRVKIHKTTLVTEQGQRIDVRQLSQTDVLATGAVVASENLTANARIVSIEVLAESYSAEADVMITALASDSVPKMTVTVEIATAPVTPTRPSTPPPPPPPGGVRPDRPATYEDNVIRVGDEVLYARSYPGVVTYISASETRVRLNGYGENRVSMSDLAKATRCQQNVCAGDEGVYASAYKATVVKTYSNSLIMVRLRGYAQETFISLREFAKAARCVKNICQGDRGIYTGGYSVSVVSAFENGLLEVKFAGYASTSFIDAQNFSKASSCNRERTMCAGADILYSGSYPGRALEFYDNGQALFQLDGYSGSASGHVNDLAYSVRDARIGRTYLYSGYYRATVIAVYSNGMARVHLAGYSGSSIVRVQDLK
;
A
#
# COMPACT_ATOMS: atom_id res chain seq x y z
N MET A 1 -0.83 -13.39 54.98
CA MET A 1 -0.67 -11.93 54.93
C MET A 1 -0.95 -11.43 53.51
N ASN A 2 -2.03 -10.65 53.39
CA ASN A 2 -2.41 -9.60 52.42
C ASN A 2 -2.33 -9.84 50.90
N ARG A 3 -3.45 -10.33 50.36
CA ARG A 3 -3.86 -10.31 48.93
C ARG A 3 -4.84 -9.16 48.59
N ARG A 4 -4.82 -8.04 49.32
CA ARG A 4 -5.83 -6.97 49.20
C ARG A 4 -5.34 -5.63 48.62
N LEU A 5 -4.10 -5.54 48.12
CA LEU A 5 -3.56 -4.25 47.64
C LEU A 5 -3.59 -4.03 46.11
N LEU A 6 -3.81 -5.06 45.29
CA LEU A 6 -3.68 -4.96 43.83
C LEU A 6 -4.98 -4.63 43.06
N VAL A 7 -6.14 -4.61 43.73
CA VAL A 7 -7.44 -4.36 43.09
C VAL A 7 -7.84 -2.87 43.13
N LYS A 8 -7.15 -2.03 43.92
CA LYS A 8 -7.50 -0.61 44.05
C LYS A 8 -6.80 0.34 43.07
N MET A 9 -5.88 -0.15 42.23
CA MET A 9 -5.13 0.72 41.30
C MET A 9 -5.66 0.69 39.85
N MET A 10 -6.68 -0.11 39.53
CA MET A 10 -7.30 -0.16 38.19
C MET A 10 -8.65 0.57 38.06
N ALA A 11 -9.11 1.28 39.10
CA ALA A 11 -10.38 2.03 39.09
C ALA A 11 -10.20 3.57 39.07
N ALA A 12 -8.99 4.08 38.80
CA ALA A 12 -8.67 5.50 38.85
C ALA A 12 -8.26 6.12 37.49
N LEU A 13 -8.61 5.48 36.38
CA LEU A 13 -8.28 5.96 35.02
C LEU A 13 -9.50 6.04 34.07
N SER A 14 -10.72 6.01 34.62
CA SER A 14 -11.97 6.03 33.84
C SER A 14 -12.83 7.28 34.10
N LEU A 15 -12.22 8.45 34.35
CA LEU A 15 -12.92 9.73 34.47
C LEU A 15 -12.03 10.88 33.97
N ILE A 16 -11.81 10.97 32.67
CA ILE A 16 -11.62 12.25 31.98
C ILE A 16 -12.59 12.23 30.79
N GLN A 17 -13.81 12.67 31.08
CA GLN A 17 -14.83 12.96 30.08
C GLN A 17 -14.51 14.29 29.41
N ASN A 18 -14.58 14.28 28.08
CA ASN A 18 -15.13 15.31 27.20
C ASN A 18 -15.48 16.66 27.84
N THR A 19 -14.65 17.67 27.53
CA THR A 19 -15.14 19.04 27.31
C THR A 19 -14.45 19.61 26.08
N ALA A 20 -14.92 19.20 24.90
CA ALA A 20 -14.72 19.98 23.69
C ALA A 20 -15.73 21.14 23.76
N PHE A 21 -15.25 22.33 24.08
CA PHE A 21 -15.99 23.57 23.91
C PHE A 21 -16.23 23.77 22.41
N ALA A 22 -17.49 23.65 21.98
CA ALA A 22 -17.93 24.24 20.74
C ALA A 22 -17.93 25.75 20.93
N GLN A 23 -16.95 26.45 20.35
CA GLN A 23 -17.07 27.88 20.14
C GLN A 23 -18.08 28.09 19.01
N THR A 24 -19.21 28.70 19.37
CA THR A 24 -20.20 29.29 18.47
C THR A 24 -19.50 30.23 17.50
N ILE A 25 -19.57 29.89 16.21
CA ILE A 25 -19.32 30.83 15.12
C ILE A 25 -20.63 31.63 14.96
N ASP A 26 -20.72 32.75 15.65
CA ASP A 26 -21.61 33.86 15.30
C ASP A 26 -20.84 34.75 14.33
N ASP A 27 -20.99 34.49 13.02
CA ASP A 27 -20.71 35.50 12.00
C ASP A 27 -21.41 35.12 10.69
N LEU A 28 -22.66 35.55 10.58
CA LEU A 28 -23.35 35.69 9.30
C LEU A 28 -23.95 37.10 9.24
N PRO A 29 -23.94 37.72 8.05
CA PRO A 29 -23.96 39.17 7.88
C PRO A 29 -25.31 39.79 8.25
N SER A 30 -25.23 40.97 8.88
CA SER A 30 -26.35 41.91 8.95
C SER A 30 -26.76 42.32 7.53
N PHE A 31 -28.05 42.17 7.24
CA PHE A 31 -28.70 42.75 6.07
C PHE A 31 -29.49 43.96 6.53
N ASP A 32 -28.84 45.11 6.60
CA ASP A 32 -29.51 46.40 6.70
C ASP A 32 -29.08 47.30 5.54
N ASP A 33 -30.12 47.91 4.95
CA ASP A 33 -30.16 49.12 4.13
C ASP A 33 -29.45 49.12 2.76
N VAL A 34 -30.20 48.68 1.73
CA VAL A 34 -30.02 49.19 0.37
C VAL A 34 -31.25 50.04 0.00
N ASP A 35 -31.02 51.35 -0.03
CA ASP A 35 -31.94 52.39 -0.46
C ASP A 35 -32.54 52.12 -1.84
N LEU A 36 -33.87 52.16 -1.89
CA LEU A 36 -34.67 52.20 -3.10
C LEU A 36 -34.59 53.60 -3.72
N ALA A 37 -33.74 53.79 -4.73
CA ALA A 37 -33.83 54.91 -5.66
C ALA A 37 -34.46 54.44 -6.99
N PRO A 38 -35.42 55.19 -7.57
CA PRO A 38 -36.12 54.78 -8.79
C PRO A 38 -35.24 54.91 -10.03
N PRO A 39 -35.35 54.01 -11.03
CA PRO A 39 -34.59 54.12 -12.27
C PRO A 39 -35.13 55.24 -13.16
N THR A 40 -34.26 56.19 -13.48
CA THR A 40 -34.44 57.17 -14.55
C THR A 40 -34.37 56.48 -15.91
N THR A 41 -35.45 56.56 -16.67
CA THR A 41 -35.52 56.22 -18.10
C THR A 41 -34.68 57.20 -18.93
N SER A 42 -33.60 56.71 -19.54
CA SER A 42 -32.96 57.34 -20.69
C SER A 42 -33.33 56.60 -21.95
N VAL A 43 -34.02 57.31 -22.85
CA VAL A 43 -34.37 56.91 -24.21
C VAL A 43 -33.10 56.87 -25.05
N GLU A 44 -32.74 55.71 -25.58
CA GLU A 44 -31.67 55.56 -26.58
C GLU A 44 -32.29 55.24 -27.96
N GLN A 45 -31.89 56.04 -28.95
CA GLN A 45 -32.38 56.02 -30.32
C GLN A 45 -31.90 54.77 -31.09
N PRO A 46 -32.63 54.34 -32.14
CA PRO A 46 -32.22 53.20 -32.95
C PRO A 46 -31.09 53.61 -33.92
N VAL A 47 -29.89 53.08 -33.69
CA VAL A 47 -28.78 53.17 -34.65
C VAL A 47 -28.81 51.97 -35.58
N GLU A 48 -28.86 52.29 -36.86
CA GLU A 48 -28.89 51.44 -38.04
C GLU A 48 -27.69 50.47 -38.09
N GLN A 49 -27.97 49.17 -38.15
CA GLN A 49 -26.95 48.13 -38.25
C GLN A 49 -26.41 48.01 -39.69
N GLN A 50 -25.14 48.38 -39.89
CA GLN A 50 -24.37 47.93 -41.04
C GLN A 50 -23.81 46.51 -40.80
N PRO A 51 -23.71 45.66 -41.83
CA PRO A 51 -23.20 44.29 -41.69
C PRO A 51 -21.68 44.31 -41.51
N VAL A 52 -21.22 43.95 -40.31
CA VAL A 52 -19.79 43.76 -40.02
C VAL A 52 -19.43 42.30 -40.27
N THR A 53 -18.50 42.10 -41.20
CA THR A 53 -17.86 40.83 -41.53
C THR A 53 -17.23 40.19 -40.28
N PRO A 54 -17.45 38.88 -40.00
CA PRO A 54 -16.93 38.25 -38.79
C PRO A 54 -15.40 38.14 -38.85
N LYS A 55 -14.72 38.84 -37.93
CA LYS A 55 -13.29 38.66 -37.64
C LYS A 55 -13.11 37.38 -36.80
N PRO A 56 -12.15 36.49 -37.12
CA PRO A 56 -11.89 35.30 -36.33
C PRO A 56 -11.48 35.67 -34.90
N ALA A 57 -12.07 35.01 -33.90
CA ALA A 57 -11.66 35.14 -32.51
C ALA A 57 -10.28 34.51 -32.31
N GLU A 58 -9.26 35.32 -32.07
CA GLU A 58 -7.96 34.87 -31.59
C GLU A 58 -8.08 34.53 -30.10
N ASN A 59 -8.04 33.23 -29.78
CA ASN A 59 -7.76 32.73 -28.44
C ASN A 59 -6.29 33.03 -28.08
N THR A 60 -6.02 34.17 -27.47
CA THR A 60 -4.71 34.50 -26.90
C THR A 60 -4.60 33.97 -25.47
N SER A 61 -4.37 32.66 -25.31
CA SER A 61 -3.72 32.15 -24.10
C SER A 61 -2.26 32.58 -24.13
N ALA A 62 -1.78 33.25 -23.09
CA ALA A 62 -0.36 33.60 -22.97
C ALA A 62 0.53 32.35 -23.15
N PRO A 63 1.66 32.44 -23.88
CA PRO A 63 2.55 31.31 -24.06
C PRO A 63 3.11 30.88 -22.70
N VAL A 64 2.71 29.71 -22.22
CA VAL A 64 3.32 29.08 -21.04
C VAL A 64 4.76 28.75 -21.42
N THR A 65 5.73 29.43 -20.82
CA THR A 65 7.15 29.11 -20.98
C THR A 65 7.42 27.73 -20.40
N GLN A 66 7.90 26.82 -21.24
CA GLN A 66 8.27 25.46 -20.84
C GLN A 66 9.78 25.30 -21.01
N PHE A 67 10.42 24.73 -19.99
CA PHE A 67 11.84 24.45 -19.98
C PHE A 67 12.07 22.93 -20.05
N ALA A 68 12.89 22.48 -20.99
CA ALA A 68 13.19 21.05 -21.18
C ALA A 68 14.63 20.72 -20.78
N GLY A 69 14.79 19.66 -20.00
CA GLY A 69 16.08 19.11 -19.59
C GLY A 69 16.12 17.61 -19.84
N SER A 70 17.27 17.06 -20.25
CA SER A 70 17.39 15.63 -20.60
C SER A 70 18.55 14.95 -19.89
N ALA A 71 18.39 13.67 -19.59
CA ALA A 71 19.43 12.80 -19.05
C ALA A 71 19.32 11.38 -19.61
N SER A 72 20.46 10.75 -19.84
CA SER A 72 20.53 9.39 -20.39
C SER A 72 20.74 8.37 -19.28
N LEU A 73 19.85 7.39 -19.22
CA LEU A 73 20.02 6.15 -18.49
C LEU A 73 20.75 5.16 -19.38
N ASN A 74 22.03 4.95 -19.09
CA ASN A 74 22.87 4.04 -19.87
C ASN A 74 22.99 2.67 -19.17
N SER A 75 23.20 1.62 -19.96
CA SER A 75 23.49 0.27 -19.48
C SER A 75 22.40 -0.32 -18.56
N ILE A 76 21.13 -0.17 -18.94
CA ILE A 76 20.01 -0.87 -18.29
C ILE A 76 20.21 -2.38 -18.49
N SER A 77 20.25 -3.12 -17.38
CA SER A 77 20.60 -4.55 -17.40
C SER A 77 19.41 -5.48 -17.68
N ARG A 78 19.69 -6.74 -18.02
CA ARG A 78 18.71 -7.84 -18.12
C ARG A 78 18.27 -8.43 -16.77
N LYS A 79 18.59 -7.78 -15.64
CA LYS A 79 18.27 -8.35 -14.33
C LYS A 79 16.74 -8.47 -14.20
N SER A 80 16.25 -9.69 -13.99
CA SER A 80 14.82 -9.97 -13.82
C SER A 80 14.23 -9.07 -12.72
N GLY A 81 13.19 -8.31 -13.06
CA GLY A 81 12.57 -7.32 -12.17
C GLY A 81 13.13 -5.90 -12.31
N GLY A 82 14.12 -5.71 -13.18
CA GLY A 82 14.71 -4.41 -13.52
C GLY A 82 15.75 -3.89 -12.54
N THR A 83 16.43 -2.82 -12.96
CA THR A 83 17.33 -2.01 -12.14
C THR A 83 16.69 -0.65 -11.85
N LEU A 84 16.84 -0.18 -10.61
CA LEU A 84 16.33 1.13 -10.21
C LEU A 84 17.36 2.21 -10.57
N HIS A 85 16.97 3.12 -11.44
CA HIS A 85 17.74 4.29 -11.82
C HIS A 85 17.11 5.52 -11.17
N THR A 86 17.90 6.29 -10.42
CA THR A 86 17.45 7.52 -9.78
C THR A 86 18.07 8.72 -10.47
N LEU A 87 17.24 9.59 -11.05
CA LEU A 87 17.65 10.87 -11.61
C LEU A 87 17.39 11.95 -10.55
N LYS A 88 18.44 12.48 -9.94
CA LYS A 88 18.34 13.59 -8.99
C LYS A 88 18.34 14.90 -9.75
N LEU A 89 17.38 15.78 -9.45
CA LEU A 89 17.39 17.14 -9.97
C LEU A 89 18.34 17.99 -9.13
N SER A 90 19.06 18.93 -9.75
CA SER A 90 19.94 19.85 -9.03
C SER A 90 19.19 20.78 -8.08
N GLU A 91 17.93 21.04 -8.39
CA GLU A 91 16.99 21.84 -7.60
C GLU A 91 15.58 21.25 -7.71
N ALA A 92 14.73 21.48 -6.72
CA ALA A 92 13.37 20.95 -6.73
C ALA A 92 12.48 21.75 -7.71
N LEU A 93 11.84 21.09 -8.68
CA LEU A 93 11.08 21.75 -9.75
C LEU A 93 9.66 21.24 -9.90
N THR A 94 8.76 22.10 -10.39
CA THR A 94 7.41 21.71 -10.81
C THR A 94 7.49 21.11 -12.22
N LEU A 95 7.37 19.79 -12.31
CA LEU A 95 7.41 19.09 -13.58
C LEU A 95 6.02 19.11 -14.23
N LEU A 96 5.98 19.45 -15.51
CA LEU A 96 4.77 19.46 -16.33
C LEU A 96 4.58 18.12 -17.03
N ARG A 97 5.66 17.50 -17.50
CA ARG A 97 5.63 16.27 -18.29
C ARG A 97 7.00 15.58 -18.30
N LEU A 98 6.97 14.25 -18.42
CA LEU A 98 8.14 13.42 -18.69
C LEU A 98 7.97 12.69 -20.02
N ASP A 99 9.00 12.75 -20.85
CA ASP A 99 9.11 11.95 -22.06
C ASP A 99 10.26 10.96 -21.92
N LEU A 100 10.00 9.70 -22.27
CA LEU A 100 10.96 8.61 -22.25
C LEU A 100 11.18 8.14 -23.68
N ARG A 101 12.42 8.20 -24.16
CA ARG A 101 12.81 7.72 -25.48
C ARG A 101 13.83 6.60 -25.36
N VAL A 102 13.53 5.46 -25.98
CA VAL A 102 14.48 4.35 -26.05
C VAL A 102 15.53 4.66 -27.11
N THR A 103 16.79 4.82 -26.71
CA THR A 103 17.89 5.18 -27.62
C THR A 103 18.66 3.97 -28.10
N GLN A 104 18.74 2.91 -27.30
CA GLN A 104 19.44 1.68 -27.65
C GLN A 104 18.71 0.44 -27.10
N SER A 105 18.56 -0.58 -27.94
CA SER A 105 17.93 -1.87 -27.61
C SER A 105 16.47 -1.78 -27.13
N ARG A 106 15.86 -2.94 -26.82
CA ARG A 106 14.49 -3.03 -26.30
C ARG A 106 14.47 -2.94 -24.78
N VAL A 107 13.54 -2.18 -24.22
CA VAL A 107 13.41 -1.96 -22.76
C VAL A 107 11.96 -2.10 -22.32
N LYS A 108 11.75 -2.60 -21.10
CA LYS A 108 10.45 -2.55 -20.42
C LYS A 108 10.56 -1.66 -19.19
N ILE A 109 9.64 -0.72 -19.04
CA ILE A 109 9.57 0.15 -17.86
C ILE A 109 8.54 -0.46 -16.90
N HIS A 110 9.01 -0.96 -15.76
CA HIS A 110 8.17 -1.56 -14.74
C HIS A 110 7.46 -0.50 -13.92
N LYS A 111 8.19 0.56 -13.53
CA LYS A 111 7.65 1.61 -12.68
C LYS A 111 8.43 2.92 -12.85
N THR A 112 7.71 4.04 -12.87
CA THR A 112 8.29 5.40 -12.79
C THR A 112 7.65 6.15 -11.64
N THR A 113 8.45 6.73 -10.74
CA THR A 113 7.99 7.43 -9.54
C THR A 113 8.66 8.80 -9.43
N LEU A 114 7.89 9.83 -9.12
CA LEU A 114 8.42 11.14 -8.75
C LEU A 114 8.54 11.23 -7.24
N VAL A 115 9.66 11.75 -6.74
CA VAL A 115 9.87 12.00 -5.32
C VAL A 115 9.79 13.50 -5.08
N THR A 116 8.89 13.93 -4.21
CA THR A 116 8.72 15.34 -3.86
C THR A 116 9.76 15.78 -2.83
N GLU A 117 9.93 17.10 -2.67
CA GLU A 117 10.75 17.70 -1.62
C GLU A 117 10.36 17.24 -0.21
N GLN A 118 9.08 16.88 -0.01
CA GLN A 118 8.54 16.33 1.25
C GLN A 118 8.77 14.82 1.42
N GLY A 119 9.47 14.18 0.48
CA GLY A 119 9.69 12.73 0.47
C GLY A 119 8.47 11.90 0.06
N GLN A 120 7.40 12.54 -0.42
CA GLN A 120 6.25 11.83 -0.96
C GLN A 120 6.61 11.22 -2.32
N ARG A 121 6.16 9.99 -2.55
CA ARG A 121 6.33 9.29 -3.83
C ARG A 121 5.02 9.35 -4.62
N ILE A 122 5.10 9.81 -5.87
CA ILE A 122 3.98 9.95 -6.80
C ILE A 122 4.24 9.03 -8.01
N ASP A 123 3.40 8.03 -8.21
CA ASP A 123 3.56 7.09 -9.34
C ASP A 123 3.10 7.74 -10.65
N VAL A 124 3.90 7.63 -11.72
CA VAL A 124 3.56 8.13 -13.06
C VAL A 124 2.91 7.00 -13.84
N ARG A 125 1.57 7.05 -13.96
CA ARG A 125 0.77 5.91 -14.44
C ARG A 125 1.10 5.49 -15.87
N GLN A 126 1.26 6.44 -16.81
CA GLN A 126 1.56 6.14 -18.22
C GLN A 126 2.97 5.60 -18.44
N LEU A 127 3.89 5.88 -17.50
CA LEU A 127 5.27 5.41 -17.52
C LEU A 127 5.49 4.22 -16.55
N SER A 128 4.42 3.53 -16.17
CA SER A 128 4.46 2.35 -15.30
C SER A 128 3.84 1.16 -16.01
N GLN A 129 4.47 -0.02 -15.88
CA GLN A 129 4.04 -1.27 -16.53
C GLN A 129 3.86 -1.14 -18.04
N THR A 130 4.84 -0.54 -18.73
CA THR A 130 4.81 -0.44 -20.19
C THR A 130 4.95 -1.82 -20.84
N ASP A 131 4.55 -1.92 -22.10
CA ASP A 131 5.01 -3.00 -22.97
C ASP A 131 6.53 -2.92 -23.20
N VAL A 132 7.08 -3.94 -23.85
CA VAL A 132 8.48 -3.94 -24.28
C VAL A 132 8.65 -2.96 -25.43
N LEU A 133 9.19 -1.78 -25.11
CA LEU A 133 9.45 -0.69 -26.02
C LEU A 133 10.64 -1.02 -26.93
N ALA A 134 10.50 -0.74 -28.22
CA ALA A 134 11.56 -0.91 -29.20
C ALA A 134 12.48 0.33 -29.26
N THR A 135 13.68 0.17 -29.84
CA THR A 135 14.57 1.30 -30.12
C THR A 135 13.83 2.38 -30.92
N GLY A 136 13.94 3.64 -30.49
CA GLY A 136 13.26 4.78 -31.11
C GLY A 136 11.85 5.05 -30.58
N ALA A 137 11.25 4.13 -29.80
CA ALA A 137 9.94 4.36 -29.19
C ALA A 137 10.01 5.53 -28.20
N VAL A 138 8.97 6.37 -28.21
CA VAL A 138 8.78 7.49 -27.30
C VAL A 138 7.48 7.27 -26.53
N VAL A 139 7.55 7.32 -25.20
CA VAL A 139 6.39 7.26 -24.31
C VAL A 139 6.37 8.51 -23.46
N ALA A 140 5.22 9.15 -23.38
CA ALA A 140 5.03 10.38 -22.64
C ALA A 140 4.17 10.13 -21.39
N SER A 141 4.46 10.85 -20.31
CA SER A 141 3.54 10.95 -19.18
C SER A 141 2.31 11.77 -19.55
N GLU A 142 1.27 11.66 -18.73
CA GLU A 142 0.24 12.70 -18.67
C GLU A 142 0.82 14.05 -18.23
N ASN A 143 0.01 15.10 -18.34
CA ASN A 143 0.31 16.37 -17.70
C ASN A 143 0.38 16.12 -16.20
N LEU A 144 1.58 16.25 -15.65
CA LEU A 144 1.88 16.08 -14.25
C LEU A 144 1.30 17.30 -13.52
N THR A 145 0.02 17.22 -13.13
CA THR A 145 -0.61 18.25 -12.29
C THR A 145 -0.20 18.11 -10.82
N ALA A 146 1.07 17.79 -10.60
CA ALA A 146 1.65 17.79 -9.27
C ALA A 146 1.97 19.25 -8.96
N ASN A 147 1.14 19.92 -8.16
CA ASN A 147 1.47 21.21 -7.54
C ASN A 147 2.63 21.07 -6.51
N ALA A 148 3.50 20.08 -6.69
CA ALA A 148 4.54 19.67 -5.77
C ALA A 148 5.89 19.76 -6.48
N ARG A 149 6.90 20.24 -5.74
CA ARG A 149 8.27 20.33 -6.23
C ARG A 149 8.94 18.96 -6.16
N ILE A 150 9.48 18.51 -7.29
CA ILE A 150 10.09 17.19 -7.48
C ILE A 150 11.60 17.30 -7.31
N VAL A 151 12.18 16.46 -6.45
CA VAL A 151 13.63 16.39 -6.19
C VAL A 151 14.31 15.25 -6.93
N SER A 152 13.60 14.16 -7.22
CA SER A 152 14.14 13.06 -8.01
C SER A 152 13.08 12.28 -8.77
N ILE A 153 13.51 11.63 -9.85
CA ILE A 153 12.72 10.71 -10.66
C ILE A 153 13.33 9.32 -10.51
N GLU A 154 12.56 8.35 -10.07
CA GLU A 154 12.96 6.95 -9.89
C GLU A 154 12.36 6.11 -11.04
N VAL A 155 13.20 5.42 -11.82
CA VAL A 155 12.78 4.59 -12.96
C VAL A 155 13.28 3.17 -12.77
N LEU A 156 12.36 2.23 -12.64
CA LEU A 156 12.64 0.79 -12.60
C LEU A 156 12.45 0.21 -14.01
N ALA A 157 13.57 -0.16 -14.64
CA ALA A 157 13.58 -0.61 -16.04
C ALA A 157 14.37 -1.90 -16.22
N GLU A 158 13.98 -2.72 -17.19
CA GLU A 158 14.63 -3.98 -17.55
C GLU A 158 14.92 -4.01 -19.05
N SER A 159 16.16 -4.36 -19.40
CA SER A 159 16.53 -4.56 -20.80
C SER A 159 16.07 -5.95 -21.28
N TYR A 160 15.45 -5.98 -22.46
CA TYR A 160 15.10 -7.20 -23.18
C TYR A 160 16.15 -7.55 -24.26
N SER A 161 17.28 -6.84 -24.26
CA SER A 161 18.49 -7.15 -25.02
C SER A 161 19.72 -7.10 -24.10
N ALA A 162 20.96 -7.15 -24.60
CA ALA A 162 22.16 -7.22 -23.74
C ALA A 162 22.22 -6.05 -22.73
N GLU A 163 22.24 -4.83 -23.26
CA GLU A 163 22.09 -3.58 -22.52
C GLU A 163 21.15 -2.67 -23.32
N ALA A 164 20.43 -1.80 -22.62
CA ALA A 164 19.56 -0.80 -23.23
C ALA A 164 19.84 0.59 -22.67
N ASP A 165 19.65 1.59 -23.52
CA ASP A 165 19.79 2.99 -23.15
C ASP A 165 18.47 3.71 -23.38
N VAL A 166 18.16 4.61 -22.46
CA VAL A 166 16.94 5.39 -22.44
C VAL A 166 17.27 6.83 -22.14
N MET A 167 16.79 7.75 -22.98
CA MET A 167 16.85 9.18 -22.72
C MET A 167 15.54 9.63 -22.06
N ILE A 168 15.65 10.30 -20.91
CA ILE A 168 14.53 10.90 -20.20
C ILE A 168 14.61 12.40 -20.39
N THR A 169 13.53 12.99 -20.88
CA THR A 169 13.36 14.43 -21.02
C THR A 169 12.26 14.90 -20.06
N ALA A 170 12.62 15.80 -19.14
CA ALA A 170 11.69 16.42 -18.21
C ALA A 170 11.36 17.84 -18.68
N LEU A 171 10.07 18.16 -18.71
CA LEU A 171 9.56 19.51 -18.96
C LEU A 171 9.11 20.12 -17.64
N ALA A 172 9.54 21.35 -17.36
CA ALA A 172 9.19 22.10 -16.16
C ALA A 172 8.68 23.50 -16.50
N SER A 173 7.91 24.09 -15.59
CA SER A 173 7.40 25.48 -15.72
C SER A 173 8.39 26.54 -15.28
N ASP A 174 9.31 26.19 -14.37
CA ASP A 174 10.01 27.19 -13.55
C ASP A 174 11.46 27.42 -14.00
N SER A 175 12.18 26.36 -14.38
CA SER A 175 13.57 26.40 -14.84
C SER A 175 13.96 25.14 -15.63
N VAL A 176 15.14 25.13 -16.26
CA VAL A 176 15.66 23.96 -16.99
C VAL A 176 16.07 22.84 -16.03
N PRO A 177 15.45 21.64 -16.10
CA PRO A 177 15.82 20.52 -15.23
C PRO A 177 17.25 20.02 -15.51
N LYS A 178 18.16 20.22 -14.55
CA LYS A 178 19.50 19.59 -14.60
C LYS A 178 19.46 18.31 -13.77
N MET A 179 19.67 17.18 -14.42
CA MET A 179 19.52 15.85 -13.81
C MET A 179 20.86 15.12 -13.72
N THR A 180 21.11 14.44 -12.61
CA THR A 180 22.26 13.54 -12.42
C THR A 180 21.76 12.13 -12.15
N VAL A 181 22.26 11.15 -12.91
CA VAL A 181 21.83 9.76 -12.82
C VAL A 181 22.67 9.00 -11.80
N THR A 182 22.01 8.32 -10.87
CA THR A 182 22.62 7.36 -9.93
C THR A 182 21.95 6.00 -10.13
N VAL A 183 22.75 4.95 -10.30
CA VAL A 183 22.26 3.58 -10.42
C VAL A 183 22.37 2.93 -9.04
N GLU A 184 21.22 2.57 -8.46
CA GLU A 184 21.23 1.81 -7.21
C GLU A 184 21.36 0.33 -7.58
N ILE A 185 22.61 -0.16 -7.56
CA ILE A 185 22.87 -1.58 -7.75
C ILE A 185 22.33 -2.28 -6.52
N ALA A 186 21.11 -2.82 -6.62
CA ALA A 186 20.58 -3.74 -5.62
C ALA A 186 21.63 -4.83 -5.41
N THR A 187 22.26 -4.82 -4.23
CA THR A 187 23.32 -5.74 -3.82
C THR A 187 22.88 -7.15 -4.19
N ALA A 188 23.70 -7.84 -5.00
CA ALA A 188 23.33 -9.13 -5.52
C ALA A 188 23.02 -10.09 -4.36
N PRO A 189 21.93 -10.87 -4.40
CA PRO A 189 21.79 -12.00 -3.51
C PRO A 189 23.02 -12.89 -3.69
N VAL A 190 23.63 -13.28 -2.58
CA VAL A 190 24.82 -14.15 -2.54
C VAL A 190 24.55 -15.36 -3.42
N THR A 191 25.32 -15.52 -4.50
CA THR A 191 25.17 -16.62 -5.46
C THR A 191 25.32 -17.94 -4.71
N PRO A 192 24.29 -18.81 -4.65
CA PRO A 192 24.48 -20.16 -4.16
C PRO A 192 25.42 -20.88 -5.12
N THR A 193 26.46 -21.49 -4.59
CA THR A 193 27.34 -22.41 -5.31
C THR A 193 26.48 -23.43 -6.04
N ARG A 194 26.65 -23.53 -7.37
CA ARG A 194 25.89 -24.41 -8.27
C ARG A 194 25.91 -25.86 -7.73
N PRO A 195 24.75 -26.46 -7.42
CA PRO A 195 24.66 -27.90 -7.19
C PRO A 195 25.01 -28.64 -8.49
N SER A 196 25.83 -29.68 -8.37
CA SER A 196 26.07 -30.66 -9.44
C SER A 196 24.76 -31.16 -10.03
N THR A 197 24.77 -31.49 -11.33
CA THR A 197 23.68 -32.05 -12.11
C THR A 197 22.79 -33.04 -11.33
N PRO A 198 21.45 -32.96 -11.45
CA PRO A 198 20.56 -33.88 -10.74
C PRO A 198 20.79 -35.33 -11.21
N PRO A 199 20.88 -36.30 -10.29
CA PRO A 199 20.86 -37.71 -10.66
C PRO A 199 19.52 -38.09 -11.32
N PRO A 200 19.50 -39.12 -12.18
CA PRO A 200 18.30 -39.59 -12.86
C PRO A 200 17.18 -39.96 -11.87
N PRO A 201 15.91 -39.81 -12.27
CA PRO A 201 14.78 -40.08 -11.38
C PRO A 201 14.79 -41.54 -10.90
N PRO A 202 14.54 -41.80 -9.60
CA PRO A 202 14.53 -43.15 -9.07
C PRO A 202 13.33 -43.94 -9.61
N PRO A 203 13.47 -45.27 -9.75
CA PRO A 203 12.41 -46.14 -10.23
C PRO A 203 11.13 -46.04 -9.36
N PRO A 204 9.94 -46.29 -9.95
CA PRO A 204 8.68 -46.19 -9.23
C PRO A 204 8.67 -47.21 -8.08
N GLY A 205 8.63 -46.73 -6.84
CA GLY A 205 8.68 -47.55 -5.62
C GLY A 205 9.72 -47.11 -4.58
N GLY A 206 10.60 -46.16 -4.89
CA GLY A 206 11.56 -45.61 -3.93
C GLY A 206 10.90 -44.65 -2.94
N VAL A 207 10.88 -45.00 -1.66
CA VAL A 207 10.55 -44.10 -0.54
C VAL A 207 11.41 -42.85 -0.67
N ARG A 208 10.75 -41.69 -0.81
CA ARG A 208 11.38 -40.37 -0.91
C ARG A 208 12.30 -40.20 0.31
N PRO A 209 13.59 -39.85 0.16
CA PRO A 209 14.41 -39.55 1.32
C PRO A 209 13.78 -38.34 1.99
N ASP A 210 13.31 -38.56 3.22
CA ASP A 210 12.95 -37.48 4.11
C ASP A 210 14.06 -36.42 4.06
N ARG A 211 13.64 -35.16 3.95
CA ARG A 211 14.47 -33.99 4.21
C ARG A 211 15.43 -34.34 5.36
N PRO A 212 16.76 -34.23 5.20
CA PRO A 212 17.69 -34.73 6.20
C PRO A 212 17.27 -34.18 7.54
N ALA A 213 16.99 -35.08 8.48
CA ALA A 213 16.68 -34.71 9.85
C ALA A 213 17.75 -33.70 10.27
N THR A 214 17.32 -32.51 10.67
CA THR A 214 18.19 -31.50 11.27
C THR A 214 18.78 -32.17 12.50
N TYR A 215 19.94 -32.80 12.34
CA TYR A 215 20.69 -33.37 13.45
C TYR A 215 21.18 -32.15 14.23
N GLU A 216 20.51 -31.83 15.33
CA GLU A 216 21.00 -30.84 16.27
C GLU A 216 22.29 -31.40 16.88
N ASP A 217 23.42 -31.23 16.17
CA ASP A 217 24.74 -31.51 16.70
C ASP A 217 25.06 -30.46 17.77
N ASN A 218 24.49 -30.67 18.95
CA ASN A 218 24.68 -29.86 20.14
C ASN A 218 26.03 -30.13 20.81
N VAL A 219 26.89 -30.99 20.23
CA VAL A 219 28.23 -31.24 20.76
C VAL A 219 29.11 -30.03 20.48
N ILE A 220 29.57 -29.37 21.53
CA ILE A 220 30.49 -28.23 21.48
C ILE A 220 31.92 -28.74 21.25
N ARG A 221 32.60 -28.17 20.25
CA ARG A 221 34.00 -28.48 19.88
C ARG A 221 34.86 -27.23 19.94
N VAL A 222 36.18 -27.42 20.01
CA VAL A 222 37.13 -26.32 19.85
C VAL A 222 36.96 -25.70 18.46
N GLY A 223 36.90 -24.38 18.39
CA GLY A 223 36.61 -23.62 17.18
C GLY A 223 35.14 -23.29 16.98
N ASP A 224 34.21 -23.93 17.71
CA ASP A 224 32.79 -23.60 17.62
C ASP A 224 32.51 -22.22 18.21
N GLU A 225 31.61 -21.48 17.55
CA GLU A 225 31.03 -20.28 18.13
C GLU A 225 30.00 -20.66 19.19
N VAL A 226 30.01 -19.96 20.32
CA VAL A 226 29.14 -20.22 21.47
C VAL A 226 28.60 -18.92 22.06
N LEU A 227 27.50 -19.03 22.79
CA LEU A 227 26.97 -18.00 23.68
C LEU A 227 27.21 -18.42 25.12
N TYR A 228 27.98 -17.61 25.86
CA TYR A 228 28.23 -17.79 27.28
C TYR A 228 27.29 -16.92 28.11
N ALA A 229 26.75 -17.50 29.20
CA ALA A 229 25.91 -16.81 30.19
C ALA A 229 24.77 -15.99 29.55
N ARG A 230 24.22 -16.45 28.42
CA ARG A 230 23.09 -15.87 27.67
C ARG A 230 23.33 -14.51 27.00
N SER A 231 24.52 -13.92 27.09
CA SER A 231 24.76 -12.57 26.57
C SER A 231 26.14 -12.35 25.94
N TYR A 232 27.09 -13.27 26.14
CA TYR A 232 28.47 -13.07 25.68
C TYR A 232 28.81 -14.04 24.54
N PRO A 233 28.76 -13.61 23.28
CA PRO A 233 29.20 -14.43 22.16
C PRO A 233 30.72 -14.60 22.20
N GLY A 234 31.21 -15.77 21.81
CA GLY A 234 32.63 -16.09 21.75
C GLY A 234 32.93 -17.34 20.94
N VAL A 235 34.19 -17.74 20.94
CA VAL A 235 34.68 -18.95 20.26
C VAL A 235 35.40 -19.84 21.27
N VAL A 236 35.10 -21.13 21.27
CA VAL A 236 35.78 -22.10 22.13
C VAL A 236 37.22 -22.27 21.69
N THR A 237 38.18 -22.00 22.57
CA THR A 237 39.62 -22.11 22.28
C THR A 237 40.24 -23.39 22.82
N TYR A 238 39.64 -23.98 23.85
CA TYR A 238 40.17 -25.19 24.50
C TYR A 238 39.07 -25.97 25.22
N ILE A 239 39.11 -27.31 25.12
CA ILE A 239 38.24 -28.23 25.87
C ILE A 239 39.09 -29.38 26.41
N SER A 240 38.97 -29.67 27.70
CA SER A 240 39.48 -30.86 28.37
C SER A 240 38.40 -31.47 29.27
N ALA A 241 38.72 -32.57 29.96
CA ALA A 241 37.78 -33.23 30.87
C ALA A 241 37.33 -32.35 32.05
N SER A 242 38.13 -31.35 32.45
CA SER A 242 37.88 -30.51 33.62
C SER A 242 37.85 -29.01 33.33
N GLU A 243 38.17 -28.59 32.11
CA GLU A 243 38.34 -27.18 31.78
C GLU A 243 37.81 -26.88 30.37
N THR A 244 37.07 -25.80 30.23
CA THR A 244 36.69 -25.22 28.94
C THR A 244 37.10 -23.76 28.91
N ARG A 245 37.73 -23.32 27.83
CA ARG A 245 38.09 -21.92 27.62
C ARG A 245 37.42 -21.37 26.39
N VAL A 246 36.92 -20.14 26.52
CA VAL A 246 36.23 -19.42 25.46
C VAL A 246 36.85 -18.04 25.35
N ARG A 247 37.19 -17.64 24.13
CA ARG A 247 37.55 -16.26 23.81
C ARG A 247 36.28 -15.47 23.55
N LEU A 248 35.87 -14.67 24.53
CA LEU A 248 34.67 -13.85 24.48
C LEU A 248 34.96 -12.55 23.72
N ASN A 249 33.99 -12.12 22.91
CA ASN A 249 34.11 -10.89 22.13
C ASN A 249 34.26 -9.69 23.08
N GLY A 250 35.43 -9.03 23.06
CA GLY A 250 35.73 -7.87 23.90
C GLY A 250 36.27 -8.16 25.30
N TYR A 251 36.32 -9.43 25.75
CA TYR A 251 36.73 -9.79 27.12
C TYR A 251 37.90 -10.79 27.19
N GLY A 252 38.51 -11.14 26.05
CA GLY A 252 39.64 -12.07 26.02
C GLY A 252 39.26 -13.53 26.32
N GLU A 253 40.25 -14.34 26.69
CA GLU A 253 40.04 -15.76 27.02
C GLU A 253 39.60 -15.93 28.48
N ASN A 254 38.52 -16.70 28.68
CA ASN A 254 37.91 -16.94 29.98
C ASN A 254 37.71 -18.44 30.21
N ARG A 255 37.90 -18.90 31.45
CA ARG A 255 37.52 -20.25 31.89
C ARG A 255 36.03 -20.26 32.21
N VAL A 256 35.29 -21.20 31.63
CA VAL A 256 33.83 -21.27 31.74
C VAL A 256 33.38 -22.72 31.91
N SER A 257 32.20 -22.93 32.50
CA SER A 257 31.58 -24.26 32.55
C SER A 257 30.95 -24.59 31.19
N MET A 258 31.08 -25.85 30.75
CA MET A 258 30.43 -26.33 29.52
C MET A 258 28.90 -26.22 29.61
N SER A 259 28.32 -26.32 30.81
CA SER A 259 26.87 -26.16 31.04
C SER A 259 26.33 -24.76 30.72
N ASP A 260 27.20 -23.76 30.73
CA ASP A 260 26.83 -22.35 30.56
C ASP A 260 26.99 -21.90 29.11
N LEU A 261 27.40 -22.82 28.23
CA LEU A 261 27.63 -22.59 26.82
C LEU A 261 26.45 -23.10 26.00
N ALA A 262 26.05 -22.29 25.03
CA ALA A 262 25.15 -22.70 23.98
C ALA A 262 25.86 -22.60 22.63
N LYS A 263 26.00 -23.72 21.93
CA LYS A 263 26.56 -23.76 20.57
C LYS A 263 25.73 -22.92 19.60
N ALA A 264 26.39 -22.12 18.78
CA ALA A 264 25.75 -21.44 17.67
C ALA A 264 25.33 -22.47 16.60
N THR A 265 24.08 -22.37 16.18
CA THR A 265 23.47 -23.23 15.16
C THR A 265 23.08 -22.39 13.96
N ARG A 266 23.02 -23.02 12.77
CA ARG A 266 22.54 -22.34 11.56
C ARG A 266 21.04 -22.07 11.63
N CYS A 267 20.30 -23.04 12.14
CA CYS A 267 18.87 -22.99 12.31
C CYS A 267 18.47 -23.74 13.59
N GLN A 268 17.40 -23.30 14.22
CA GLN A 268 16.76 -23.96 15.34
C GLN A 268 15.24 -23.79 15.23
N GLN A 269 14.48 -24.87 15.41
CA GLN A 269 13.00 -24.88 15.34
C GLN A 269 12.42 -24.10 14.12
N ASN A 270 12.97 -24.33 12.92
CA ASN A 270 12.60 -23.66 11.66
C ASN A 270 12.94 -22.16 11.55
N VAL A 271 13.65 -21.59 12.53
CA VAL A 271 14.21 -20.25 12.47
C VAL A 271 15.71 -20.34 12.18
N CYS A 272 16.18 -19.64 11.17
CA CYS A 272 17.55 -19.64 10.67
C CYS A 272 18.16 -18.23 10.73
N ALA A 273 19.49 -18.16 10.75
CA ALA A 273 20.17 -16.90 10.46
C ALA A 273 19.73 -16.33 9.09
N GLY A 274 19.40 -15.05 9.05
CA GLY A 274 18.85 -14.34 7.90
C GLY A 274 17.32 -14.27 7.86
N ASP A 275 16.61 -15.07 8.66
CA ASP A 275 15.15 -14.98 8.71
C ASP A 275 14.70 -13.63 9.29
N GLU A 276 13.62 -13.09 8.72
CA GLU A 276 12.94 -11.92 9.25
C GLU A 276 11.75 -12.32 10.12
N GLY A 277 11.36 -11.47 11.06
CA GLY A 277 10.21 -11.71 11.92
C GLY A 277 9.87 -10.52 12.81
N VAL A 278 9.01 -10.77 13.80
CA VAL A 278 8.61 -9.80 14.81
C VAL A 278 8.94 -10.32 16.21
N TYR A 279 9.43 -9.42 17.06
CA TYR A 279 9.71 -9.63 18.47
C TYR A 279 8.80 -8.72 19.32
N ALA A 280 8.31 -9.26 20.45
CA ALA A 280 7.45 -8.56 21.41
C ALA A 280 6.25 -7.84 20.75
N SER A 281 5.73 -8.41 19.67
CA SER A 281 4.58 -7.89 18.89
C SER A 281 4.74 -6.48 18.30
N ALA A 282 5.93 -5.89 18.34
CA ALA A 282 6.13 -4.49 17.94
C ALA A 282 7.42 -4.23 17.15
N TYR A 283 8.43 -5.09 17.28
CA TYR A 283 9.75 -4.84 16.71
C TYR A 283 10.04 -5.80 15.57
N LYS A 284 10.25 -5.26 14.37
CA LYS A 284 10.82 -6.03 13.27
C LYS A 284 12.26 -6.40 13.57
N ALA A 285 12.61 -7.65 13.31
CA ALA A 285 13.90 -8.20 13.64
C ALA A 285 14.40 -9.12 12.52
N THR A 286 15.71 -9.08 12.26
CA THR A 286 16.40 -10.06 11.41
C THR A 286 17.27 -10.93 12.31
N VAL A 287 17.14 -12.24 12.18
CA VAL A 287 17.93 -13.22 12.93
C VAL A 287 19.37 -13.17 12.43
N VAL A 288 20.32 -12.91 13.31
CA VAL A 288 21.75 -12.92 12.99
C VAL A 288 22.34 -14.30 13.27
N LYS A 289 22.03 -14.88 14.44
CA LYS A 289 22.47 -16.22 14.86
C LYS A 289 21.42 -16.91 15.72
N THR A 290 21.43 -18.24 15.72
CA THR A 290 20.61 -19.09 16.61
C THR A 290 21.53 -19.89 17.53
N TYR A 291 21.07 -20.25 18.73
CA TYR A 291 21.88 -20.99 19.71
C TYR A 291 21.10 -22.15 20.31
N SER A 292 21.75 -23.29 20.50
CA SER A 292 21.17 -24.54 21.05
C SER A 292 20.30 -24.38 22.32
N ASN A 293 20.49 -23.33 23.13
CA ASN A 293 19.66 -23.03 24.30
C ASN A 293 18.35 -22.27 24.00
N SER A 294 17.89 -22.23 22.73
CA SER A 294 16.68 -21.51 22.31
C SER A 294 16.75 -19.99 22.46
N LEU A 295 17.96 -19.43 22.51
CA LEU A 295 18.18 -18.00 22.31
C LEU A 295 18.57 -17.73 20.86
N ILE A 296 18.17 -16.56 20.39
CA ILE A 296 18.57 -16.05 19.09
C ILE A 296 19.14 -14.65 19.26
N MET A 297 20.18 -14.35 18.49
CA MET A 297 20.70 -12.99 18.36
C MET A 297 20.01 -12.35 17.17
N VAL A 298 19.36 -11.21 17.39
CA VAL A 298 18.61 -10.49 16.36
C VAL A 298 19.12 -9.07 16.22
N ARG A 299 18.94 -8.50 15.03
CA ARG A 299 19.09 -7.08 14.76
C ARG A 299 17.72 -6.46 14.60
N LEU A 300 17.36 -5.55 15.50
CA LEU A 300 16.07 -4.85 15.45
C LEU A 300 16.12 -3.72 14.41
N ARG A 301 15.08 -3.58 13.60
CA ARG A 301 15.00 -2.51 12.60
C ARG A 301 15.01 -1.14 13.28
N GLY A 302 15.93 -0.28 12.87
CA GLY A 302 16.11 1.06 13.46
C GLY A 302 17.07 1.10 14.65
N TYR A 303 17.60 -0.05 15.09
CA TYR A 303 18.60 -0.14 16.14
C TYR A 303 19.91 -0.68 15.57
N ALA A 304 21.04 -0.07 15.95
CA ALA A 304 22.36 -0.50 15.48
C ALA A 304 22.87 -1.74 16.22
N GLN A 305 22.43 -1.94 17.46
CA GLN A 305 22.90 -3.01 18.34
C GLN A 305 22.14 -4.32 18.13
N GLU A 306 22.85 -5.42 18.29
CA GLU A 306 22.29 -6.77 18.30
C GLU A 306 21.77 -7.09 19.70
N THR A 307 20.67 -7.82 19.79
CA THR A 307 20.02 -8.17 21.05
C THR A 307 19.75 -9.67 21.09
N PHE A 308 19.89 -10.28 22.26
CA PHE A 308 19.54 -11.68 22.49
C PHE A 308 18.10 -11.77 22.98
N ILE A 309 17.29 -12.57 22.31
CA ILE A 309 15.89 -12.81 22.68
C ILE A 309 15.59 -14.31 22.71
N SER A 310 14.51 -14.67 23.39
CA SER A 310 14.00 -16.04 23.38
C SER A 310 13.42 -16.37 22.01
N LEU A 311 13.75 -17.55 21.47
CA LEU A 311 13.16 -18.06 20.24
C LEU A 311 11.63 -18.14 20.31
N ARG A 312 11.06 -18.35 21.51
CA ARG A 312 9.61 -18.40 21.75
C ARG A 312 8.91 -17.03 21.62
N GLU A 313 9.65 -15.94 21.74
CA GLU A 313 9.14 -14.57 21.64
C GLU A 313 9.29 -14.01 20.21
N PHE A 314 9.90 -14.78 19.32
CA PHE A 314 10.10 -14.44 17.92
C PHE A 314 9.06 -15.14 17.06
N ALA A 315 8.33 -14.36 16.28
CA ALA A 315 7.43 -14.89 15.27
C ALA A 315 8.02 -14.64 13.88
N LYS A 316 8.37 -15.71 13.18
CA LYS A 316 8.96 -15.65 11.85
C LYS A 316 7.99 -15.04 10.85
N ALA A 317 8.52 -14.27 9.91
CA ALA A 317 7.76 -13.72 8.81
C ALA A 317 7.28 -14.85 7.89
N ALA A 318 6.00 -14.82 7.55
CA ALA A 318 5.36 -15.73 6.65
C ALA A 318 4.77 -14.96 5.46
N ARG A 319 4.70 -15.60 4.29
CA ARG A 319 4.05 -15.01 3.13
C ARG A 319 2.56 -14.79 3.36
N CYS A 320 1.93 -15.73 4.07
CA CYS A 320 0.52 -15.70 4.43
C CYS A 320 0.31 -16.31 5.81
N VAL A 321 -0.71 -15.84 6.50
CA VAL A 321 -1.26 -16.40 7.73
C VAL A 321 -2.72 -16.71 7.45
N LYS A 322 -3.09 -18.00 7.52
CA LYS A 322 -4.39 -18.49 7.05
C LYS A 322 -4.59 -18.10 5.56
N ASN A 323 -5.68 -17.41 5.24
CA ASN A 323 -6.00 -16.91 3.90
C ASN A 323 -5.57 -15.44 3.66
N ILE A 324 -4.86 -14.84 4.61
CA ILE A 324 -4.41 -13.44 4.58
C ILE A 324 -2.92 -13.41 4.22
N CYS A 325 -2.59 -12.75 3.13
CA CYS A 325 -1.25 -12.70 2.56
C CYS A 325 -0.72 -11.26 2.51
N GLN A 326 0.60 -11.13 2.44
CA GLN A 326 1.24 -9.87 2.11
C GLN A 326 0.67 -9.29 0.80
N GLY A 327 0.34 -7.99 0.83
CA GLY A 327 -0.28 -7.26 -0.28
C GLY A 327 -1.81 -7.31 -0.30
N ASP A 328 -2.45 -8.15 0.51
CA ASP A 328 -3.90 -8.16 0.63
C ASP A 328 -4.42 -6.82 1.15
N ARG A 329 -5.58 -6.42 0.65
CA ARG A 329 -6.35 -5.28 1.15
C ARG A 329 -7.51 -5.79 1.98
N GLY A 330 -7.98 -4.96 2.90
CA GLY A 330 -9.11 -5.31 3.76
C GLY A 330 -9.47 -4.18 4.70
N ILE A 331 -10.24 -4.52 5.72
CA ILE A 331 -10.60 -3.60 6.79
C ILE A 331 -10.15 -4.15 8.14
N TYR A 332 -9.71 -3.23 8.99
CA TYR A 332 -9.50 -3.49 10.41
C TYR A 332 -10.81 -3.32 11.19
N THR A 333 -10.91 -4.00 12.33
CA THR A 333 -12.03 -3.86 13.26
C THR A 333 -12.23 -2.38 13.62
N GLY A 334 -13.38 -1.82 13.26
CA GLY A 334 -13.65 -0.37 13.32
C GLY A 334 -13.83 0.30 11.95
N GLY A 335 -13.73 -0.45 10.84
CA GLY A 335 -14.07 0.04 9.51
C GLY A 335 -12.94 0.79 8.78
N TYR A 336 -11.73 0.78 9.34
CA TYR A 336 -10.57 1.42 8.72
C TYR A 336 -10.01 0.55 7.60
N SER A 337 -9.84 1.13 6.40
CA SER A 337 -9.19 0.44 5.27
C SER A 337 -7.69 0.29 5.53
N VAL A 338 -7.19 -0.93 5.34
CA VAL A 338 -5.79 -1.28 5.55
C VAL A 338 -5.26 -2.21 4.46
N SER A 339 -3.94 -2.16 4.23
CA SER A 339 -3.22 -3.13 3.41
C SER A 339 -2.17 -3.88 4.22
N VAL A 340 -2.03 -5.19 3.97
CA VAL A 340 -1.09 -6.06 4.67
C VAL A 340 0.31 -5.86 4.09
N VAL A 341 1.25 -5.42 4.93
CA VAL A 341 2.66 -5.22 4.57
C VAL A 341 3.48 -6.48 4.84
N SER A 342 3.21 -7.15 5.97
CA SER A 342 3.87 -8.40 6.37
C SER A 342 2.92 -9.24 7.20
N ALA A 343 3.09 -10.57 7.19
CA ALA A 343 2.36 -11.49 8.04
C ALA A 343 3.34 -12.36 8.85
N PHE A 344 2.96 -12.78 10.06
CA PHE A 344 3.85 -13.50 10.98
C PHE A 344 3.19 -14.77 11.52
N GLU A 345 3.98 -15.82 11.74
CA GLU A 345 3.49 -17.16 12.13
C GLU A 345 2.64 -17.18 13.41
N ASN A 346 2.80 -16.19 14.30
CA ASN A 346 2.00 -16.06 15.52
C ASN A 346 0.60 -15.44 15.32
N GLY A 347 0.20 -15.13 14.08
CA GLY A 347 -1.09 -14.52 13.81
C GLY A 347 -1.07 -13.00 13.74
N LEU A 348 0.08 -12.34 13.93
CA LEU A 348 0.18 -10.89 13.74
C LEU A 348 0.30 -10.53 12.27
N LEU A 349 -0.26 -9.37 11.93
CA LEU A 349 -0.10 -8.71 10.64
C LEU A 349 0.50 -7.33 10.89
N GLU A 350 1.50 -6.96 10.09
CA GLU A 350 1.85 -5.57 9.93
C GLU A 350 1.01 -4.99 8.81
N VAL A 351 0.26 -3.93 9.10
CA VAL A 351 -0.64 -3.28 8.16
C VAL A 351 -0.30 -1.81 7.98
N LYS A 352 -0.67 -1.26 6.83
CA LYS A 352 -0.65 0.18 6.55
C LYS A 352 -2.08 0.68 6.45
N PHE A 353 -2.43 1.67 7.27
CA PHE A 353 -3.73 2.31 7.21
C PHE A 353 -3.81 3.28 6.03
N ALA A 354 -4.94 3.30 5.33
CA ALA A 354 -5.18 4.26 4.26
C ALA A 354 -5.09 5.69 4.81
N GLY A 355 -4.28 6.54 4.17
CA GLY A 355 -4.04 7.92 4.61
C GLY A 355 -2.92 8.10 5.66
N TYR A 356 -2.35 7.01 6.19
CA TYR A 356 -1.26 7.07 7.16
C TYR A 356 0.07 6.64 6.53
N ALA A 357 1.16 7.32 6.94
CA ALA A 357 2.51 7.00 6.48
C ALA A 357 3.12 5.79 7.21
N SER A 358 2.76 5.59 8.48
CA SER A 358 3.28 4.53 9.33
C SER A 358 2.56 3.20 9.14
N THR A 359 3.25 2.12 9.52
CA THR A 359 2.65 0.80 9.69
C THR A 359 2.26 0.56 11.15
N SER A 360 1.42 -0.42 11.39
CA SER A 360 1.01 -0.86 12.73
C SER A 360 0.85 -2.37 12.76
N PHE A 361 0.91 -2.97 13.94
CA PHE A 361 0.67 -4.40 14.13
C PHE A 361 -0.75 -4.63 14.62
N ILE A 362 -1.44 -5.58 13.99
CA ILE A 362 -2.79 -6.03 14.39
C ILE A 362 -2.83 -7.55 14.42
N ASP A 363 -3.74 -8.13 15.19
CA ASP A 363 -4.04 -9.56 15.06
C ASP A 363 -4.80 -9.84 13.76
N ALA A 364 -4.45 -10.94 13.09
CA ALA A 364 -5.12 -11.40 11.88
C ALA A 364 -6.61 -11.67 12.07
N GLN A 365 -7.07 -11.94 13.30
CA GLN A 365 -8.49 -12.11 13.62
C GLN A 365 -9.29 -10.80 13.51
N ASN A 366 -8.61 -9.65 13.62
CA ASN A 366 -9.23 -8.32 13.53
C ASN A 366 -9.20 -7.76 12.11
N PHE A 367 -8.70 -8.53 11.13
CA PHE A 367 -8.61 -8.17 9.72
C PHE A 367 -9.67 -8.93 8.93
N SER A 368 -10.44 -8.21 8.12
CA SER A 368 -11.38 -8.80 7.16
C SER A 368 -10.89 -8.55 5.75
N LYS A 369 -10.56 -9.62 5.04
CA LYS A 369 -9.98 -9.55 3.69
C LYS A 369 -11.01 -9.01 2.70
N ALA A 370 -10.53 -8.17 1.78
CA ALA A 370 -11.30 -7.65 0.67
C ALA A 370 -11.54 -8.72 -0.42
N SER A 371 -12.71 -8.64 -1.03
CA SER A 371 -13.16 -9.45 -2.14
C SER A 371 -13.90 -8.57 -3.15
N SER A 372 -13.84 -8.96 -4.43
CA SER A 372 -14.58 -8.29 -5.50
C SER A 372 -16.09 -8.54 -5.40
N CYS A 373 -16.52 -9.59 -4.70
CA CYS A 373 -17.93 -9.92 -4.53
C CYS A 373 -18.21 -10.34 -3.08
N ASN A 374 -19.46 -10.18 -2.66
CA ASN A 374 -19.92 -10.72 -1.39
C ASN A 374 -19.79 -12.26 -1.37
N ARG A 375 -19.92 -12.84 -0.17
CA ARG A 375 -19.75 -14.28 0.05
C ARG A 375 -20.65 -15.15 -0.84
N GLU A 376 -21.88 -14.70 -1.09
CA GLU A 376 -22.88 -15.39 -1.91
C GLU A 376 -22.71 -15.16 -3.41
N ARG A 377 -21.81 -14.24 -3.81
CA ARG A 377 -21.61 -13.79 -5.20
C ARG A 377 -22.86 -13.21 -5.87
N THR A 378 -23.82 -12.75 -5.07
CA THR A 378 -25.01 -12.03 -5.54
C THR A 378 -24.71 -10.56 -5.84
N MET A 379 -23.67 -10.01 -5.23
CA MET A 379 -23.23 -8.63 -5.39
C MET A 379 -21.74 -8.55 -5.62
N CYS A 380 -21.31 -7.75 -6.60
CA CYS A 380 -19.92 -7.51 -6.92
C CYS A 380 -19.61 -6.01 -7.02
N ALA A 381 -18.34 -5.66 -6.91
CA ALA A 381 -17.85 -4.30 -7.05
C ALA A 381 -18.33 -3.71 -8.38
N GLY A 382 -18.81 -2.47 -8.33
CA GLY A 382 -19.46 -1.79 -9.43
C GLY A 382 -20.97 -2.02 -9.52
N ALA A 383 -21.56 -2.94 -8.76
CA ALA A 383 -23.01 -3.13 -8.74
C ALA A 383 -23.73 -1.91 -8.17
N ASP A 384 -24.84 -1.53 -8.81
CA ASP A 384 -25.76 -0.53 -8.27
C ASP A 384 -26.50 -1.11 -7.07
N ILE A 385 -26.52 -0.34 -5.98
CA ILE A 385 -27.09 -0.73 -4.69
C ILE A 385 -28.11 0.31 -4.23
N LEU A 386 -28.92 -0.09 -3.26
CA LEU A 386 -29.81 0.75 -2.47
C LEU A 386 -29.55 0.46 -1.00
N TYR A 387 -28.92 1.41 -0.32
CA TYR A 387 -28.60 1.32 1.11
C TYR A 387 -29.78 1.79 1.96
N SER A 388 -30.10 1.00 3.00
CA SER A 388 -31.17 1.30 3.97
C SER A 388 -32.52 1.67 3.30
N GLY A 389 -32.80 1.05 2.15
CA GLY A 389 -34.05 1.23 1.40
C GLY A 389 -34.26 2.58 0.70
N SER A 390 -33.36 3.56 0.85
CA SER A 390 -33.60 4.93 0.38
C SER A 390 -32.42 5.58 -0.33
N TYR A 391 -31.20 5.10 -0.14
CA TYR A 391 -29.99 5.77 -0.61
C TYR A 391 -29.35 4.98 -1.76
N PRO A 392 -29.60 5.35 -3.03
CA PRO A 392 -28.96 4.68 -4.16
C PRO A 392 -27.45 4.95 -4.15
N GLY A 393 -26.69 4.00 -4.66
CA GLY A 393 -25.24 4.13 -4.75
C GLY A 393 -24.61 2.98 -5.53
N ARG A 394 -23.29 2.82 -5.36
CA ARG A 394 -22.49 1.79 -6.01
C ARG A 394 -21.61 1.06 -5.01
N ALA A 395 -21.64 -0.27 -5.04
CA ALA A 395 -20.72 -1.09 -4.26
C ALA A 395 -19.29 -0.93 -4.78
N LEU A 396 -18.32 -0.78 -3.89
CA LEU A 396 -16.90 -0.61 -4.23
C LEU A 396 -16.11 -1.88 -3.89
N GLU A 397 -16.32 -2.45 -2.71
CA GLU A 397 -15.56 -3.59 -2.21
C GLU A 397 -16.39 -4.37 -1.17
N PHE A 398 -16.13 -5.67 -1.03
CA PHE A 398 -16.79 -6.54 -0.04
C PHE A 398 -15.76 -7.16 0.88
N TYR A 399 -16.16 -7.49 2.11
CA TYR A 399 -15.26 -8.05 3.11
C TYR A 399 -15.78 -9.35 3.71
N ASP A 400 -14.87 -10.24 4.13
CA ASP A 400 -15.19 -11.56 4.66
C ASP A 400 -16.07 -11.54 5.92
N ASN A 401 -16.10 -10.42 6.66
CA ASN A 401 -16.97 -10.21 7.82
C ASN A 401 -18.41 -9.79 7.46
N GLY A 402 -18.77 -9.79 6.17
CA GLY A 402 -20.10 -9.38 5.72
C GLY A 402 -20.32 -7.88 5.71
N GLN A 403 -19.25 -7.07 5.76
CA GLN A 403 -19.31 -5.64 5.45
C GLN A 403 -19.04 -5.38 3.96
N ALA A 404 -19.48 -4.23 3.49
CA ALA A 404 -19.17 -3.69 2.18
C ALA A 404 -18.78 -2.22 2.28
N LEU A 405 -17.88 -1.79 1.40
CA LEU A 405 -17.59 -0.39 1.12
C LEU A 405 -18.39 0.04 -0.10
N PHE A 406 -19.04 1.19 -0.05
CA PHE A 406 -19.86 1.70 -1.15
C PHE A 406 -19.84 3.22 -1.22
N GLN A 407 -20.17 3.78 -2.38
CA GLN A 407 -20.35 5.20 -2.60
C GLN A 407 -21.84 5.50 -2.79
N LEU A 408 -22.39 6.46 -2.03
CA LEU A 408 -23.77 6.90 -2.19
C LEU A 408 -23.86 8.03 -3.22
N ASP A 409 -24.92 8.01 -4.01
CA ASP A 409 -25.16 9.05 -5.02
C ASP A 409 -25.39 10.40 -4.34
N GLY A 410 -24.71 11.44 -4.83
CA GLY A 410 -24.80 12.79 -4.27
C GLY A 410 -23.90 13.06 -3.06
N TYR A 411 -23.14 12.07 -2.59
CA TYR A 411 -22.19 12.22 -1.48
C TYR A 411 -20.73 12.13 -1.96
N SER A 412 -19.91 13.06 -1.50
CA SER A 412 -18.46 13.03 -1.70
C SER A 412 -17.82 12.11 -0.66
N GLY A 413 -17.72 10.81 -0.96
CA GLY A 413 -17.04 9.86 -0.09
C GLY A 413 -17.49 8.43 -0.27
N SER A 414 -16.89 7.56 0.53
CA SER A 414 -17.34 6.17 0.67
C SER A 414 -17.89 5.96 2.08
N ALA A 415 -18.90 5.11 2.17
CA ALA A 415 -19.49 4.64 3.41
C ALA A 415 -19.28 3.12 3.53
N SER A 416 -19.38 2.61 4.74
CA SER A 416 -19.35 1.17 5.01
C SER A 416 -20.58 0.74 5.79
N GLY A 417 -21.01 -0.50 5.57
CA GLY A 417 -22.19 -1.06 6.21
C GLY A 417 -22.26 -2.57 6.02
N HIS A 418 -23.21 -3.23 6.69
CA HIS A 418 -23.43 -4.65 6.48
C HIS A 418 -24.05 -4.91 5.12
N VAL A 419 -23.65 -6.01 4.48
CA VAL A 419 -24.18 -6.43 3.18
C VAL A 419 -25.70 -6.65 3.23
N ASN A 420 -26.25 -7.00 4.40
CA ASN A 420 -27.70 -7.19 4.59
C ASN A 420 -28.50 -5.88 4.55
N ASP A 421 -27.84 -4.73 4.73
CA ASP A 421 -28.47 -3.40 4.62
C ASP A 421 -28.49 -2.88 3.17
N LEU A 422 -27.96 -3.68 2.24
CA LEU A 422 -27.85 -3.37 0.82
C LEU A 422 -28.82 -4.22 0.01
N ALA A 423 -29.65 -3.56 -0.80
CA ALA A 423 -30.34 -4.21 -1.89
C ALA A 423 -29.59 -3.96 -3.20
N TYR A 424 -29.33 -5.00 -3.97
CA TYR A 424 -28.66 -4.90 -5.27
C TYR A 424 -29.64 -4.80 -6.44
N SER A 425 -29.20 -4.13 -7.50
CA SER A 425 -29.94 -4.04 -8.76
C SER A 425 -30.10 -5.42 -9.41
N VAL A 426 -31.34 -5.74 -9.78
CA VAL A 426 -31.72 -6.98 -10.47
C VAL A 426 -32.10 -6.67 -11.91
N ARG A 427 -31.87 -7.64 -12.81
CA ARG A 427 -32.38 -7.55 -14.18
C ARG A 427 -33.89 -7.66 -14.14
N ASP A 428 -34.57 -6.61 -14.59
CA ASP A 428 -36.01 -6.53 -14.61
C ASP A 428 -36.49 -5.92 -15.92
N ALA A 429 -37.52 -6.50 -16.53
CA ALA A 429 -38.08 -6.07 -17.81
C ALA A 429 -38.71 -4.66 -17.77
N ARG A 430 -38.93 -4.11 -16.57
CA ARG A 430 -39.46 -2.75 -16.36
C ARG A 430 -38.44 -1.65 -16.59
N ILE A 431 -37.13 -1.96 -16.51
CA ILE A 431 -36.07 -0.96 -16.67
C ILE A 431 -36.18 -0.29 -18.05
N GLY A 432 -36.09 1.04 -18.09
CA GLY A 432 -36.24 1.88 -19.28
C GLY A 432 -37.69 2.15 -19.71
N ARG A 433 -38.68 1.50 -19.09
CA ARG A 433 -40.11 1.74 -19.38
C ARG A 433 -40.69 2.78 -18.44
N THR A 434 -41.72 3.47 -18.92
CA THR A 434 -42.46 4.47 -18.16
C THR A 434 -43.78 3.90 -17.67
N TYR A 435 -44.08 4.12 -16.40
CA TYR A 435 -45.31 3.69 -15.71
C TYR A 435 -45.98 4.90 -15.05
N LEU A 436 -47.23 4.73 -14.62
CA LEU A 436 -47.88 5.68 -13.74
C LEU A 436 -47.55 5.36 -12.28
N TYR A 437 -47.04 6.37 -11.56
CA TYR A 437 -46.81 6.34 -10.12
C TYR A 437 -47.82 7.25 -9.42
N SER A 438 -48.45 6.74 -8.37
CA SER A 438 -49.50 7.43 -7.60
C SER A 438 -50.67 7.96 -8.45
N GLY A 439 -50.93 7.37 -9.62
CA GLY A 439 -52.02 7.73 -10.52
C GLY A 439 -51.81 8.97 -11.40
N TYR A 440 -50.76 9.77 -11.16
CA TYR A 440 -50.55 11.05 -11.84
C TYR A 440 -49.16 11.23 -12.43
N TYR A 441 -48.11 10.68 -11.80
CA TYR A 441 -46.74 10.93 -12.22
C TYR A 441 -46.27 9.89 -13.25
N ARG A 442 -45.67 10.35 -14.35
CA ARG A 442 -44.97 9.46 -15.29
C ARG A 442 -43.59 9.15 -14.72
N ALA A 443 -43.35 7.88 -14.42
CA ALA A 443 -42.15 7.37 -13.79
C ALA A 443 -41.38 6.44 -14.74
N THR A 444 -40.21 6.86 -15.21
CA THR A 444 -39.32 5.99 -16.00
C THR A 444 -38.40 5.22 -15.08
N VAL A 445 -38.44 3.89 -15.15
CA VAL A 445 -37.66 3.02 -14.26
C VAL A 445 -36.19 3.03 -14.68
N ILE A 446 -35.31 3.40 -13.75
CA ILE A 446 -33.85 3.42 -13.94
C ILE A 446 -33.25 2.10 -13.46
N ALA A 447 -33.65 1.64 -12.27
CA ALA A 447 -33.16 0.39 -11.68
C ALA A 447 -34.24 -0.25 -10.81
N VAL A 448 -34.21 -1.58 -10.69
CA VAL A 448 -35.06 -2.36 -9.78
C VAL A 448 -34.14 -3.11 -8.83
N TYR A 449 -34.44 -3.09 -7.53
CA TYR A 449 -33.60 -3.68 -6.50
C TYR A 449 -34.24 -4.94 -5.91
N SER A 450 -33.40 -5.83 -5.39
CA SER A 450 -33.79 -7.13 -4.81
C SER A 450 -34.77 -7.04 -3.63
N ASN A 451 -34.91 -5.88 -2.99
CA ASN A 451 -35.89 -5.65 -1.92
C ASN A 451 -37.25 -5.15 -2.42
N GLY A 452 -37.52 -5.18 -3.74
CA GLY A 452 -38.79 -4.74 -4.31
C GLY A 452 -38.94 -3.22 -4.46
N MET A 453 -37.86 -2.46 -4.29
CA MET A 453 -37.81 -1.03 -4.57
C MET A 453 -37.33 -0.77 -6.00
N ALA A 454 -37.68 0.39 -6.56
CA ALA A 454 -37.21 0.86 -7.85
C ALA A 454 -36.72 2.30 -7.74
N ARG A 455 -35.61 2.60 -8.43
CA ARG A 455 -35.19 3.97 -8.71
C ARG A 455 -35.87 4.42 -10.00
N VAL A 456 -36.58 5.54 -9.94
CA VAL A 456 -37.35 6.08 -11.06
C VAL A 456 -37.00 7.55 -11.31
N HIS A 457 -37.09 7.98 -12.56
CA HIS A 457 -37.13 9.40 -12.92
C HIS A 457 -38.59 9.82 -13.05
N LEU A 458 -39.03 10.77 -12.23
CA LEU A 458 -40.39 11.32 -12.28
C LEU A 458 -40.42 12.53 -13.20
N ALA A 459 -41.28 12.50 -14.23
CA ALA A 459 -41.46 13.62 -15.13
C ALA A 459 -41.87 14.88 -14.35
N GLY A 460 -41.16 15.99 -14.59
CA GLY A 460 -41.37 17.27 -13.90
C GLY A 460 -40.55 17.46 -12.62
N TYR A 461 -39.75 16.47 -12.19
CA TYR A 461 -38.85 16.58 -11.04
C TYR A 461 -37.39 16.47 -11.49
N SER A 462 -36.50 17.23 -10.86
CA SER A 462 -35.06 17.05 -11.00
C SER A 462 -34.61 15.84 -10.17
N GLY A 463 -33.80 14.97 -10.77
CA GLY A 463 -33.22 13.80 -10.10
C GLY A 463 -34.06 12.52 -10.20
N SER A 464 -33.86 11.62 -9.23
CA SER A 464 -34.50 10.32 -9.17
C SER A 464 -35.15 10.09 -7.81
N SER A 465 -36.25 9.36 -7.79
CA SER A 465 -36.97 8.95 -6.57
C SER A 465 -36.90 7.44 -6.37
N ILE A 466 -37.05 7.00 -5.13
CA ILE A 466 -37.15 5.59 -4.77
C ILE A 466 -38.62 5.27 -4.46
N VAL A 467 -39.19 4.29 -5.14
CA VAL A 467 -40.60 3.89 -5.01
C VAL A 467 -40.72 2.37 -4.88
N ARG A 468 -41.83 1.86 -4.34
CA ARG A 468 -42.06 0.40 -4.39
C ARG A 468 -42.46 0.03 -5.81
N VAL A 469 -41.89 -1.08 -6.28
CA VAL A 469 -42.13 -1.60 -7.62
C VAL A 469 -43.61 -1.89 -7.89
N GLN A 470 -44.35 -2.33 -6.86
CA GLN A 470 -45.78 -2.62 -6.94
C GLN A 470 -46.68 -1.39 -7.12
N ASP A 471 -46.15 -0.18 -6.88
CA ASP A 471 -46.89 1.08 -6.99
C ASP A 471 -46.82 1.66 -8.41
N LEU A 472 -46.10 1.00 -9.33
CA LEU A 472 -45.96 1.35 -10.74
C LEU A 472 -47.02 0.60 -11.57
N LYS A 473 -47.91 1.35 -12.24
CA LYS A 473 -49.03 0.81 -13.02
C LYS A 473 -48.90 1.08 -14.52
#